data_AF-A0A1W2H3I4-F1
#
_entry.id   AF-A0A1W2H3I4-F1
#
_cell.length_a   1.000
_cell.length_b   1.000
_cell.length_c   1.000
_cell.angle_alpha   90.00
_cell.angle_beta   90.00
_cell.angle_gamma   90.00
#
_symmetry.space_group_name_H-M   'P 1'
#
loop_
_entity.id
_entity.type
_entity.pdbx_description
1 polymer ?
#
loop_
_entity_poly.entity_id
_entity_poly.type
_entity_poly.pdbx_seq_one_letter_code
_entity_poly.pdbx_strand_id
1 'polypeptide(L)'
;MLNVRLDKELEEKLEFLSKKEGVSKSKIVKDALTAYLDKSKSSFSAFELGKDLFGIAEGEENLSSTFKEKIKEKLNAKFTH
;
A
#
# COMPACT_ATOMS: atom_id res chain seq x y z
N MET A 1 26.53 -11.99 -4.08
CA MET A 1 26.63 -11.30 -5.38
C MET A 1 25.44 -11.71 -6.22
N LEU A 2 24.66 -10.73 -6.70
CA LEU A 2 23.56 -10.95 -7.63
C LEU A 2 24.14 -10.82 -9.05
N ASN A 3 24.06 -11.89 -9.86
CA ASN A 3 24.46 -11.84 -11.26
C ASN A 3 23.19 -11.72 -12.12
N VAL A 4 22.99 -10.56 -12.72
CA VAL A 4 21.86 -10.28 -13.60
C VAL A 4 22.40 -10.06 -15.01
N ARG A 5 21.84 -10.77 -15.99
CA ARG A 5 22.09 -10.46 -17.40
C ARG A 5 21.26 -9.24 -17.79
N LEU A 6 21.94 -8.22 -18.28
CA LEU A 6 21.34 -7.03 -18.87
C LEU A 6 21.45 -7.14 -20.39
N ASP A 7 20.44 -6.64 -21.09
CA ASP A 7 20.53 -6.46 -22.54
C ASP A 7 21.58 -5.40 -22.89
N LYS A 8 22.17 -5.50 -24.09
CA LYS A 8 23.21 -4.58 -24.56
C LYS A 8 22.80 -3.11 -24.45
N GLU A 9 21.56 -2.79 -24.82
CA GLU A 9 21.03 -1.42 -24.74
C GLU A 9 20.99 -0.87 -23.32
N LEU A 10 20.66 -1.71 -22.32
CA LEU A 10 20.65 -1.31 -20.91
C LEU A 10 22.06 -1.11 -20.38
N GLU A 11 23.01 -1.95 -20.82
CA GLU A 11 24.40 -1.85 -20.43
C GLU A 11 25.06 -0.58 -20.97
N GLU A 12 24.78 -0.20 -22.22
CA GLU A 12 25.22 1.07 -22.80
C GLU A 12 24.65 2.28 -22.06
N LYS A 13 23.36 2.27 -21.73
CA LYS A 13 22.72 3.34 -20.95
C LYS A 13 23.32 3.44 -19.54
N LEU A 14 23.62 2.30 -18.91
CA LEU A 14 24.24 2.25 -17.59
C LEU A 14 25.69 2.78 -17.63
N GLU A 15 26.45 2.44 -18.68
CA GLU A 15 27.79 3.00 -18.90
C GLU A 15 27.78 4.50 -19.13
N PHE A 16 26.84 4.99 -19.94
CA PHE A 16 26.67 6.41 -20.18
C PHE A 16 26.38 7.18 -18.89
N LEU A 17 25.45 6.68 -18.07
CA LEU A 17 25.14 7.26 -16.76
C LEU A 17 26.33 7.21 -15.81
N SER A 18 27.05 6.08 -15.77
CA SER A 18 28.26 5.92 -14.96
C SER A 18 29.33 6.94 -15.31
N LYS A 19 29.57 7.19 -16.61
CA LYS A 19 30.51 8.21 -17.09
C LYS A 19 30.02 9.62 -16.80
N LYS A 20 28.72 9.88 -16.94
CA LYS A 20 28.12 11.21 -16.74
C LYS A 20 28.16 11.65 -15.27
N GLU A 21 27.84 10.75 -14.35
CA GLU A 21 27.79 11.05 -12.91
C GLU A 21 29.08 10.71 -12.16
N GLY A 22 30.03 10.04 -12.82
CA GLY A 22 31.31 9.65 -12.21
C GLY A 22 31.17 8.59 -11.11
N VAL A 23 30.05 7.88 -11.06
CA VAL A 23 29.76 6.82 -10.07
C VAL A 23 29.84 5.44 -10.71
N SER A 24 30.22 4.43 -9.93
CA SER A 24 30.29 3.04 -10.41
C SER A 24 28.92 2.50 -10.85
N LYS A 25 28.91 1.63 -11.87
CA LYS A 25 27.71 0.93 -12.36
C LYS A 25 26.92 0.28 -11.22
N SER A 26 27.61 -0.39 -10.28
CA SER A 26 26.98 -1.04 -9.13
C SER A 26 26.26 -0.07 -8.19
N LYS A 27 26.76 1.16 -8.03
CA LYS A 27 26.12 2.18 -7.20
C LYS A 27 24.82 2.66 -7.83
N ILE A 28 24.82 2.93 -9.14
CA ILE A 28 23.62 3.29 -9.89
C ILE A 28 22.54 2.20 -9.77
N VAL A 29 22.94 0.93 -9.96
CA VAL A 29 22.02 -0.22 -9.84
C VAL A 29 21.46 -0.32 -8.42
N LYS A 30 22.30 -0.12 -7.39
CA LYS A 30 21.87 -0.15 -5.99
C LYS A 30 20.88 0.96 -5.67
N ASP A 31 21.13 2.18 -6.14
CA ASP A 31 20.25 3.33 -5.91
C ASP A 31 18.92 3.14 -6.64
N ALA A 32 18.94 2.65 -7.88
CA ALA A 32 17.73 2.33 -8.64
C ALA A 32 16.89 1.22 -7.97
N LEU A 33 17.53 0.16 -7.46
CA LEU A 33 16.86 -0.90 -6.70
C LEU A 33 16.24 -0.37 -5.40
N THR A 34 16.97 0.50 -4.69
CA THR A 34 16.48 1.11 -3.45
C THR A 34 15.25 1.97 -3.74
N ALA A 35 15.32 2.83 -4.76
CA ALA A 35 14.20 3.66 -5.18
C ALA A 35 12.99 2.82 -5.64
N TYR A 36 13.23 1.71 -6.34
CA TYR A 36 12.17 0.80 -6.78
C TYR A 36 11.48 0.11 -5.58
N LEU A 37 12.25 -0.37 -4.61
CA LEU A 37 11.72 -1.01 -3.40
C LEU A 37 10.97 -0.01 -2.52
N ASP A 38 11.46 1.22 -2.37
CA ASP A 38 10.76 2.23 -1.60
C ASP A 38 9.48 2.70 -2.29
N LYS A 39 9.48 2.82 -3.63
CA LYS A 39 8.25 3.04 -4.40
C LYS A 39 7.24 1.90 -4.21
N SER A 40 7.72 0.66 -4.12
CA SER A 40 6.87 -0.51 -3.82
C SER A 40 6.30 -0.47 -2.40
N LYS A 41 7.04 0.04 -1.41
CA LYS A 41 6.54 0.21 -0.03
C LYS A 41 5.47 1.31 0.06
N SER A 42 5.58 2.35 -0.76
CA SER A 42 4.56 3.42 -0.84
C SER A 42 3.23 2.95 -1.45
N SER A 43 3.12 1.70 -1.89
CA SER A 43 1.87 1.06 -2.31
C SER A 43 1.10 0.46 -1.12
N PHE A 44 1.13 1.10 0.06
CA PHE A 44 0.14 0.80 1.09
C PHE A 44 -1.25 0.94 0.47
N SER A 45 -2.10 -0.05 0.67
CA SER A 45 -3.49 0.03 0.20
C SER A 45 -4.13 1.28 0.82
N ALA A 46 -5.05 1.94 0.10
CA ALA A 46 -5.82 3.08 0.65
C ALA A 46 -6.48 2.72 2.00
N PHE A 47 -6.78 1.44 2.21
CA PHE A 47 -7.24 0.88 3.48
C PHE A 47 -6.19 0.93 4.60
N GLU A 48 -4.92 0.57 4.31
CA GLU A 48 -3.84 0.60 5.30
C GLU A 48 -3.46 2.03 5.68
N LEU A 49 -3.43 2.95 4.71
CA LEU A 49 -3.16 4.37 4.96
C LEU A 49 -4.23 5.05 5.83
N GLY A 50 -5.48 4.62 5.68
CA GLY A 50 -6.58 5.17 6.47
C GLY A 50 -6.90 4.36 7.72
N LYS A 51 -6.19 3.26 8.03
CA LYS A 51 -6.54 2.36 9.14
C LYS A 51 -6.59 3.07 10.49
N ASP A 52 -5.73 4.06 10.71
CA ASP A 52 -5.73 4.90 11.93
C ASP A 52 -6.82 5.99 11.92
N LEU A 53 -7.42 6.26 10.76
CA LEU A 53 -8.53 7.21 10.57
C LEU A 53 -9.90 6.50 10.50
N PHE A 54 -9.92 5.23 10.10
CA PHE A 54 -11.09 4.37 10.07
C PHE A 54 -11.30 3.73 11.45
N GLY A 55 -12.54 3.70 11.95
CA GLY A 55 -12.86 3.09 13.25
C GLY A 55 -12.87 4.03 14.45
N ILE A 56 -12.74 5.34 14.26
CA ILE A 56 -12.91 6.36 15.33
C ILE A 56 -14.40 6.60 15.67
N ALA A 57 -15.27 5.62 15.43
CA ALA A 57 -16.66 5.69 15.84
C ALA A 57 -16.84 4.83 17.08
N GLU A 58 -16.98 5.46 18.25
CA GLU A 58 -17.51 4.79 19.45
C GLU A 58 -18.96 4.39 19.16
N GLY A 59 -19.16 3.12 18.82
CA GLY A 59 -20.47 2.54 18.56
C GLY A 59 -20.46 1.06 18.94
N GLU A 60 -21.63 0.50 19.25
CA GLU A 60 -21.75 -0.91 19.57
C GLU A 60 -21.23 -1.78 18.39
N GLU A 61 -20.23 -2.61 18.66
CA GLU A 61 -19.54 -3.48 17.70
C GLU A 61 -20.50 -4.40 16.93
N ASN A 62 -21.67 -4.68 17.52
CA ASN A 62 -22.68 -5.60 17.00
C ASN A 62 -23.77 -4.95 16.13
N LEU A 63 -23.70 -3.63 15.86
CA LEU A 63 -24.75 -2.94 15.08
C LEU A 63 -24.98 -3.53 13.69
N SER A 64 -23.92 -4.04 13.04
CA SER A 64 -24.03 -4.69 11.74
C SER A 64 -24.74 -6.05 11.84
N SER A 65 -24.38 -6.82 12.87
CA SER A 65 -24.86 -8.19 13.10
C SER A 65 -26.32 -8.22 13.58
N THR A 66 -26.68 -7.34 14.52
CA THR A 66 -28.00 -7.32 15.17
C THR A 66 -28.95 -6.27 14.60
N PHE A 67 -28.61 -5.67 13.44
CA PHE A 67 -29.40 -4.59 12.81
C PHE A 67 -30.88 -4.98 12.64
N LYS A 68 -31.11 -6.19 12.11
CA LYS A 68 -32.46 -6.69 11.83
C LYS A 68 -33.28 -6.94 13.09
N GLU A 69 -32.63 -7.39 14.16
CA GLU A 69 -33.29 -7.66 15.45
C GLU A 69 -33.71 -6.34 16.11
N LYS A 70 -32.81 -5.34 16.17
CA LYS A 70 -33.12 -4.00 16.70
C LYS A 70 -34.25 -3.30 15.93
N ILE A 71 -34.31 -3.44 14.60
CA ILE A 71 -35.41 -2.89 13.79
C ILE A 71 -36.74 -3.57 14.13
N LYS A 72 -36.75 -4.91 14.26
CA LYS A 72 -37.96 -5.65 14.64
C LYS A 72 -38.46 -5.27 16.03
N GLU A 73 -37.57 -5.15 17.01
CA GLU A 73 -37.94 -4.67 18.36
C GLU A 73 -38.58 -3.28 18.32
N LYS A 74 -37.98 -2.32 17.60
CA LYS A 74 -38.53 -0.96 17.47
C LYS A 74 -39.88 -0.93 16.76
N LEU A 75 -40.08 -1.78 15.75
CA LEU A 75 -41.36 -1.89 15.06
C LEU A 75 -42.41 -2.49 15.99
N ASN A 76 -42.13 -3.61 16.65
CA ASN A 76 -43.05 -4.23 17.59
C ASN A 76 -43.45 -3.26 18.72
N ALA A 77 -42.49 -2.54 19.31
CA ALA A 77 -42.75 -1.52 20.33
C ALA A 77 -43.67 -0.39 19.84
N LYS A 78 -43.72 -0.11 18.54
CA LYS A 78 -44.58 0.92 17.94
C LYS A 78 -45.98 0.41 17.59
N PHE A 79 -46.16 -0.90 17.38
CA PHE A 79 -47.42 -1.53 16.98
C PHE A 79 -48.13 -2.28 18.13
N THR A 80 -47.53 -2.38 19.32
CA THR A 80 -48.18 -2.95 20.52
C THR A 80 -49.01 -1.90 21.29
N HIS A 81 -49.87 -1.16 20.59
CA HIS A 81 -50.85 -0.27 21.22
C HIS A 81 -52.22 -0.42 20.56
#